data_AF-A0A534N2S0-F1
#
_entry.id   AF-A0A534N2S0-F1
#
_cell.length_a   1.000
_cell.length_b   1.000
_cell.length_c   1.000
_cell.angle_alpha   90.00
_cell.angle_beta   90.00
_cell.angle_gamma   90.00
#
_symmetry.space_group_name_H-M   'P 1'
#
loop_
_entity.id
_entity.type
_entity.pdbx_description
1 polymer ?
#
loop_
_entity_poly.entity_id
_entity_poly.type
_entity_poly.pdbx_seq_one_letter_code
_entity_poly.pdbx_strand_id
1 'polypeptide(L)'
;PWSQSVIEFIRSSGAKGRSTVLGEGWKAQAPQATLANGVMAHAFELDNVRQPGAGVHPGATAFLPALAMAEEKKADGKALLTAFVAASEVMSRIGVAAGNSVEKRGFHAPALTGTFGAAVAAGRLLSLNERQMVNALGIAGSYSGGLMEWR
;
A
#
# COMPACT_ATOMS: atom_id res chain seq x y z
N PRO A 1 -18.30 -7.55 2.29
CA PRO A 1 -18.84 -6.86 3.49
C PRO A 1 -17.79 -5.99 4.18
N TRP A 2 -16.59 -6.50 4.49
CA TRP A 2 -15.54 -5.72 5.16
C TRP A 2 -15.08 -4.48 4.36
N SER A 3 -14.93 -4.59 3.04
CA SER A 3 -14.59 -3.45 2.18
C SER A 3 -15.66 -2.36 2.20
N GLN A 4 -16.93 -2.73 2.16
CA GLN A 4 -18.05 -1.80 2.27
C GLN A 4 -18.01 -1.03 3.60
N SER A 5 -17.79 -1.71 4.73
CA SER A 5 -17.69 -1.05 6.04
C SER A 5 -16.56 0.01 6.09
N VAL A 6 -15.40 -0.30 5.51
CA VAL A 6 -14.28 0.66 5.44
C VAL A 6 -14.61 1.84 4.52
N ILE A 7 -15.22 1.58 3.37
CA ILE A 7 -15.64 2.62 2.41
C ILE A 7 -16.69 3.55 3.03
N GLU A 8 -17.69 3.01 3.70
CA GLU A 8 -18.73 3.77 4.41
C GLU A 8 -18.15 4.62 5.55
N PHE A 9 -17.21 4.06 6.32
CA PHE A 9 -16.49 4.82 7.34
C PHE A 9 -15.73 6.01 6.73
N ILE A 10 -15.00 5.79 5.64
CA ILE A 10 -14.28 6.88 4.96
C ILE A 10 -15.28 7.91 4.42
N ARG A 11 -16.38 7.48 3.80
CA ARG A 11 -17.38 8.39 3.24
C ARG A 11 -18.05 9.25 4.31
N SER A 12 -18.44 8.65 5.43
CA SER A 12 -19.08 9.35 6.55
C SER A 12 -18.14 10.31 7.28
N SER A 13 -16.82 10.13 7.17
CA SER A 13 -15.82 11.09 7.70
C SER A 13 -15.75 12.42 6.93
N GLY A 14 -16.56 12.60 5.88
CA GLY A 14 -16.57 13.81 5.05
C GLY A 14 -15.39 13.85 4.07
N ALA A 15 -15.03 12.70 3.49
CA ALA A 15 -13.90 12.56 2.58
C ALA A 15 -13.96 13.56 1.41
N LYS A 16 -12.83 14.23 1.17
CA LYS A 16 -12.60 15.17 0.08
C LYS A 16 -11.18 14.99 -0.43
N GLY A 17 -10.97 15.00 -1.74
CA GLY A 17 -9.63 14.95 -2.33
C GLY A 17 -9.67 14.65 -3.82
N ARG A 18 -8.52 14.29 -4.40
CA ARG A 18 -8.40 14.06 -5.85
C ARG A 18 -8.27 12.59 -6.24
N SER A 19 -8.05 11.71 -5.27
CA SER A 19 -7.81 10.29 -5.51
C SER A 19 -9.13 9.52 -5.57
N THR A 20 -9.27 8.67 -6.58
CA THR A 20 -10.48 7.92 -6.88
C THR A 20 -10.67 6.78 -5.90
N VAL A 21 -11.88 6.63 -5.37
CA VAL A 21 -12.31 5.38 -4.72
C VAL A 21 -12.96 4.52 -5.79
N LEU A 22 -12.32 3.39 -6.11
CA LEU A 22 -12.66 2.55 -7.27
C LEU A 22 -14.07 1.97 -7.12
N GLY A 23 -14.87 2.07 -8.17
CA GLY A 23 -16.25 1.54 -8.19
C GLY A 23 -17.29 2.38 -7.43
N GLU A 24 -16.88 3.43 -6.72
CA GLU A 24 -17.77 4.18 -5.82
C GLU A 24 -18.27 5.52 -6.40
N GLY A 25 -17.64 6.04 -7.45
CA GLY A 25 -18.04 7.29 -8.11
C GLY A 25 -17.70 8.57 -7.34
N TRP A 26 -16.93 8.48 -6.26
CA TRP A 26 -16.44 9.64 -5.49
C TRP A 26 -14.93 9.57 -5.23
N LYS A 27 -14.38 10.65 -4.67
CA LYS A 27 -12.94 10.86 -4.46
C LYS A 27 -12.61 11.23 -3.02
N ALA A 28 -11.41 10.85 -2.59
CA ALA A 28 -10.89 11.08 -1.24
C ALA A 28 -9.45 11.63 -1.28
N GLN A 29 -8.89 11.92 -0.11
CA GLN A 29 -7.44 12.15 -0.01
C GLN A 29 -6.69 10.85 -0.32
N ALA A 30 -5.46 10.96 -0.81
CA ALA A 30 -4.67 9.78 -1.18
C ALA A 30 -4.59 8.68 -0.10
N PRO A 31 -4.38 8.97 1.19
CA PRO A 31 -4.37 7.93 2.23
C PRO A 31 -5.71 7.22 2.39
N GLN A 32 -6.82 7.96 2.29
CA GLN A 32 -8.17 7.42 2.39
C GLN A 32 -8.53 6.56 1.19
N ALA A 33 -8.25 7.03 -0.03
CA ALA A 33 -8.46 6.25 -1.24
C ALA A 33 -7.58 4.98 -1.25
N THR A 34 -6.35 5.08 -0.76
CA THR A 34 -5.45 3.93 -0.58
C THR A 34 -6.04 2.90 0.36
N LEU A 35 -6.57 3.32 1.51
CA LEU A 35 -7.19 2.41 2.48
C LEU A 35 -8.43 1.73 1.88
N ALA A 36 -9.35 2.49 1.28
CA ALA A 36 -10.56 1.95 0.66
C ALA A 36 -10.22 0.92 -0.44
N ASN A 37 -9.36 1.33 -1.37
CA ASN A 37 -9.06 0.53 -2.53
C ASN A 37 -8.14 -0.66 -2.20
N GLY A 38 -7.24 -0.52 -1.23
CA GLY A 38 -6.39 -1.61 -0.74
C GLY A 38 -7.21 -2.71 -0.06
N VAL A 39 -8.16 -2.33 0.81
CA VAL A 39 -9.09 -3.29 1.44
C VAL A 39 -9.96 -3.99 0.40
N MET A 40 -10.41 -3.27 -0.65
CA MET A 40 -11.12 -3.90 -1.77
C MET A 40 -10.24 -4.89 -2.53
N ALA A 41 -9.00 -4.52 -2.84
CA ALA A 41 -8.10 -5.35 -3.63
C ALA A 41 -7.75 -6.66 -2.93
N HIS A 42 -7.46 -6.59 -1.63
CA HIS A 42 -7.03 -7.75 -0.83
C HIS A 42 -8.20 -8.53 -0.23
N ALA A 43 -9.43 -8.06 -0.41
CA ALA A 43 -10.64 -8.58 0.21
C ALA A 43 -10.80 -10.11 0.11
N PHE A 44 -10.61 -10.64 -1.09
CA PHE A 44 -10.87 -12.04 -1.42
C PHE A 44 -9.59 -12.83 -1.66
N GLU A 45 -8.41 -12.29 -1.31
CA GLU A 45 -7.10 -12.92 -1.60
C GLU A 45 -6.91 -13.23 -3.09
N LEU A 46 -7.51 -12.42 -3.96
CA LEU A 46 -7.42 -12.54 -5.43
C LEU A 46 -6.40 -11.55 -6.04
N ASP A 47 -5.73 -10.76 -5.19
CA ASP A 47 -4.65 -9.90 -5.62
C ASP A 47 -3.36 -10.69 -5.86
N ASN A 48 -2.40 -10.06 -6.52
CA ASN A 48 -1.19 -10.75 -6.94
C ASN A 48 -0.27 -11.04 -5.74
N VAL A 49 0.36 -12.21 -5.76
CA VAL A 49 1.41 -12.58 -4.79
C VAL A 49 2.73 -12.77 -5.53
N ARG A 50 3.83 -12.28 -4.96
CA ARG A 50 5.18 -12.54 -5.47
C ARG A 50 5.80 -13.73 -4.74
N GLN A 51 6.14 -14.76 -5.52
CA GLN A 51 6.77 -16.02 -5.08
C GLN A 51 8.06 -16.26 -5.89
N PRO A 52 9.09 -16.94 -5.36
CA PRO A 52 9.21 -17.51 -4.00
C PRO A 52 9.67 -16.49 -2.94
N GLY A 53 9.06 -16.42 -1.76
CA GLY A 53 9.46 -15.53 -0.64
C GLY A 53 8.34 -15.30 0.39
N ALA A 54 8.44 -14.25 1.21
CA ALA A 54 7.50 -13.87 2.29
C ALA A 54 6.11 -13.39 1.83
N GLY A 55 5.54 -13.97 0.76
CA GLY A 55 4.20 -13.66 0.26
C GLY A 55 3.89 -12.16 0.20
N VAL A 56 4.61 -11.39 -0.64
CA VAL A 56 4.36 -9.94 -0.77
C VAL A 56 3.30 -9.66 -1.84
N HIS A 57 2.42 -8.70 -1.55
CA HIS A 57 1.23 -8.37 -2.36
C HIS A 57 1.33 -6.94 -2.94
N PRO A 58 2.20 -6.69 -3.94
CA PRO A 58 2.51 -5.33 -4.38
C PRO A 58 1.35 -4.65 -5.11
N GLY A 59 0.37 -5.39 -5.65
CA GLY A 59 -0.85 -4.80 -6.18
C GLY A 59 -1.58 -4.02 -5.08
N ALA A 60 -2.13 -4.72 -4.10
CA ALA A 60 -2.90 -4.09 -3.03
C ALA A 60 -2.09 -3.09 -2.17
N THR A 61 -0.77 -3.31 -2.00
CA THR A 61 0.03 -2.56 -1.02
C THR A 61 1.08 -1.61 -1.60
N ALA A 62 1.30 -1.60 -2.92
CA ALA A 62 2.16 -0.61 -3.59
C ALA A 62 1.48 0.09 -4.78
N PHE A 63 0.78 -0.63 -5.65
CA PHE A 63 0.10 -0.02 -6.80
C PHE A 63 -1.02 0.91 -6.38
N LEU A 64 -1.86 0.48 -5.44
CA LEU A 64 -3.01 1.24 -4.93
C LEU A 64 -2.58 2.57 -4.24
N PRO A 65 -1.56 2.58 -3.35
CA PRO A 65 -0.95 3.81 -2.87
C PRO A 65 -0.35 4.69 -3.98
N ALA A 66 0.35 4.09 -4.95
CA ALA A 66 0.95 4.82 -6.06
C ALA A 66 -0.12 5.50 -6.93
N LEU A 67 -1.20 4.80 -7.25
CA LEU A 67 -2.32 5.30 -8.04
C LEU A 67 -2.97 6.50 -7.33
N ALA A 68 -3.31 6.35 -6.06
CA ALA A 68 -3.92 7.41 -5.27
C ALA A 68 -3.02 8.65 -5.20
N MET A 69 -1.73 8.47 -4.96
CA MET A 69 -0.75 9.57 -4.93
C MET A 69 -0.51 10.20 -6.30
N ALA A 70 -0.53 9.40 -7.37
CA ALA A 70 -0.37 9.91 -8.73
C ALA A 70 -1.55 10.82 -9.11
N GLU A 71 -2.78 10.42 -8.81
CA GLU A 71 -3.96 11.28 -9.00
C GLU A 71 -3.87 12.55 -8.14
N GLU A 72 -3.47 12.41 -6.87
CA GLU A 72 -3.31 13.55 -5.96
C GLU A 72 -2.27 14.55 -6.48
N LYS A 73 -1.18 14.07 -7.08
CA LYS A 73 -0.11 14.90 -7.65
C LYS A 73 -0.29 15.24 -9.12
N LYS A 74 -1.36 14.77 -9.77
CA LYS A 74 -1.57 14.87 -11.22
C LYS A 74 -0.36 14.36 -12.02
N ALA A 75 0.25 13.28 -11.54
CA ALA A 75 1.40 12.65 -12.18
C ALA A 75 0.97 11.88 -13.43
N ASP A 76 1.88 11.75 -14.40
CA ASP A 76 1.64 10.97 -15.60
C ASP A 76 1.78 9.46 -15.36
N GLY A 77 1.39 8.66 -16.34
CA GLY A 77 1.46 7.20 -16.26
C GLY A 77 2.90 6.68 -16.09
N LYS A 78 3.90 7.38 -16.65
CA LYS A 78 5.30 6.98 -16.51
C LYS A 78 5.77 7.15 -15.07
N ALA A 79 5.43 8.26 -14.42
CA ALA A 79 5.75 8.51 -13.03
C ALA A 79 5.05 7.50 -12.10
N LEU A 80 3.77 7.19 -12.36
CA LEU A 80 3.03 6.14 -11.64
C LEU A 80 3.73 4.79 -11.74
N LEU A 81 4.03 4.32 -12.95
CA LEU A 81 4.69 3.03 -13.17
C LEU A 81 6.10 3.01 -12.55
N THR A 82 6.85 4.10 -12.65
CA THR A 82 8.19 4.22 -12.04
C THR A 82 8.11 4.10 -10.52
N ALA A 83 7.14 4.76 -9.88
CA ALA A 83 6.93 4.68 -8.44
C ALA A 83 6.51 3.27 -8.01
N PHE A 84 5.59 2.64 -8.75
CA PHE A 84 5.12 1.28 -8.48
C PHE A 84 6.24 0.24 -8.62
N VAL A 85 7.06 0.32 -9.66
CA VAL A 85 8.20 -0.59 -9.85
C VAL A 85 9.23 -0.42 -8.73
N ALA A 86 9.58 0.81 -8.37
CA ALA A 86 10.50 1.07 -7.26
C ALA A 86 9.98 0.51 -5.92
N ALA A 87 8.69 0.70 -5.64
CA ALA A 87 8.05 0.16 -4.44
C ALA A 87 8.05 -1.37 -4.44
N SER A 88 7.71 -2.00 -5.57
CA SER A 88 7.68 -3.45 -5.73
C SER A 88 9.06 -4.07 -5.53
N GLU A 89 10.12 -3.43 -6.04
CA GLU A 89 11.50 -3.88 -5.86
C GLU A 89 11.93 -3.84 -4.39
N VAL A 90 11.68 -2.72 -3.71
CA VAL A 90 12.03 -2.57 -2.28
C VAL A 90 11.26 -3.57 -1.43
N MET A 91 9.95 -3.68 -1.64
CA MET A 91 9.13 -4.68 -0.95
C MET A 91 9.64 -6.10 -1.16
N SER A 92 9.98 -6.46 -2.40
CA SER A 92 10.50 -7.79 -2.74
C SER A 92 11.82 -8.07 -2.03
N ARG A 93 12.72 -7.09 -1.96
CA ARG A 93 13.99 -7.23 -1.23
C ARG A 93 13.78 -7.42 0.27
N ILE A 94 12.87 -6.66 0.86
CA ILE A 94 12.50 -6.81 2.28
C ILE A 94 11.90 -8.21 2.51
N GLY A 95 10.98 -8.65 1.65
CA GLY A 95 10.36 -9.98 1.75
C GLY A 95 11.37 -11.12 1.59
N VAL A 96 12.34 -11.01 0.67
CA VAL A 96 13.42 -11.99 0.53
C VAL A 96 14.31 -12.01 1.78
N ALA A 97 14.68 -10.85 2.31
CA ALA A 97 15.51 -10.75 3.52
C ALA A 97 14.80 -11.31 4.77
N ALA A 98 13.49 -11.10 4.88
CA ALA A 98 12.70 -11.61 5.99
C ALA A 98 12.45 -13.13 5.89
N GLY A 99 12.36 -13.67 4.67
CA GLY A 99 11.85 -15.01 4.41
C GLY A 99 10.50 -15.25 5.12
N ASN A 100 10.21 -16.50 5.49
CA ASN A 100 8.95 -16.80 6.20
C ASN A 100 9.05 -16.54 7.73
N SER A 101 10.02 -15.74 8.19
CA SER A 101 10.26 -15.53 9.63
C SER A 101 9.17 -14.67 10.28
N VAL A 102 8.49 -13.83 9.49
CA VAL A 102 7.42 -12.95 9.94
C VAL A 102 6.17 -13.77 10.23
N GLU A 103 5.79 -14.60 9.26
CA GLU A 103 4.65 -15.51 9.30
C GLU A 103 4.81 -16.53 10.43
N LYS A 104 6.01 -17.10 10.59
CA LYS A 104 6.33 -18.02 11.71
C LYS A 104 6.19 -17.38 13.10
N ARG A 105 6.21 -16.05 13.19
CA ARG A 105 6.00 -15.29 14.44
C ARG A 105 4.56 -14.80 14.60
N GLY A 106 3.64 -15.25 13.74
CA GLY A 106 2.23 -14.89 13.79
C GLY A 106 1.89 -13.55 13.13
N PHE A 107 2.84 -12.92 12.44
CA PHE A 107 2.59 -11.67 11.72
C PHE A 107 2.23 -11.93 10.26
N HIS A 108 1.37 -11.07 9.70
CA HIS A 108 0.99 -11.10 8.30
C HIS A 108 1.97 -10.28 7.45
N ALA A 109 2.72 -10.93 6.57
CA ALA A 109 3.81 -10.29 5.82
C ALA A 109 3.40 -9.09 4.94
N PRO A 110 2.23 -9.08 4.26
CA PRO A 110 1.75 -7.88 3.56
C PRO A 110 1.58 -6.65 4.45
N ALA A 111 1.17 -6.83 5.71
CA ALA A 111 0.99 -5.73 6.66
C ALA A 111 2.32 -5.16 7.17
N LEU A 112 3.41 -5.90 7.02
CA LEU A 112 4.77 -5.46 7.34
C LEU A 112 5.48 -4.86 6.13
N THR A 113 5.51 -5.58 5.01
CA THR A 113 6.22 -5.15 3.79
C THR A 113 5.46 -4.05 3.03
N GLY A 114 4.12 -4.08 3.09
CA GLY A 114 3.26 -3.13 2.39
C GLY A 114 3.41 -1.68 2.87
N THR A 115 3.68 -1.46 4.16
CA THR A 115 3.91 -0.09 4.66
C THR A 115 5.15 0.55 4.03
N PHE A 116 6.23 -0.22 3.83
CA PHE A 116 7.40 0.24 3.10
C PHE A 116 7.09 0.47 1.62
N GLY A 117 6.32 -0.42 0.98
CA GLY A 117 5.86 -0.25 -0.39
C GLY A 117 5.10 1.06 -0.62
N ALA A 118 4.11 1.32 0.23
CA ALA A 118 3.33 2.55 0.21
C ALA A 118 4.22 3.80 0.42
N ALA A 119 5.16 3.74 1.36
CA ALA A 119 6.09 4.83 1.62
C ALA A 119 7.01 5.13 0.43
N VAL A 120 7.56 4.09 -0.22
CA VAL A 120 8.39 4.26 -1.43
C VAL A 120 7.56 4.82 -2.58
N ALA A 121 6.36 4.27 -2.83
CA ALA A 121 5.47 4.74 -3.89
C ALA A 121 5.12 6.22 -3.71
N ALA A 122 4.65 6.60 -2.53
CA ALA A 122 4.31 7.97 -2.20
C ALA A 122 5.55 8.88 -2.25
N GLY A 123 6.67 8.43 -1.68
CA GLY A 123 7.91 9.21 -1.63
C GLY A 123 8.49 9.48 -3.03
N ARG A 124 8.40 8.52 -3.95
CA ARG A 124 8.79 8.72 -5.35
C ARG A 124 7.91 9.75 -6.05
N LEU A 125 6.59 9.71 -5.85
CA LEU A 125 5.65 10.67 -6.44
C LEU A 125 5.69 12.05 -5.79
N LEU A 126 6.22 12.14 -4.56
CA LEU A 126 6.54 13.38 -3.86
C LEU A 126 7.91 13.94 -4.22
N SER A 127 8.70 13.24 -5.05
CA SER A 127 10.09 13.60 -5.37
C SER A 127 10.95 13.77 -4.12
N LEU A 128 10.76 12.92 -3.11
CA LEU A 128 11.59 12.94 -1.90
C LEU A 128 13.06 12.69 -2.26
N ASN A 129 13.95 13.46 -1.64
CA ASN A 129 15.38 13.18 -1.70
C ASN A 129 15.73 11.95 -0.83
N GLU A 130 16.98 11.51 -0.90
CA GLU A 130 17.48 10.33 -0.17
C GLU A 130 17.20 10.41 1.33
N ARG A 131 17.58 11.52 1.99
CA ARG A 131 17.37 11.69 3.43
C ARG A 131 15.88 11.65 3.80
N GLN A 132 15.04 12.27 3.00
CA GLN A 132 13.59 12.23 3.20
C GLN A 132 13.00 10.83 2.99
N MET A 133 13.49 10.08 2.00
CA MET A 133 13.08 8.69 1.77
C MET A 133 13.50 7.78 2.94
N VAL A 134 14.71 7.94 3.47
CA VAL A 134 15.17 7.20 4.66
C VAL A 134 14.26 7.49 5.85
N ASN A 135 13.92 8.76 6.10
CA ASN A 135 12.99 9.13 7.15
C ASN A 135 11.59 8.53 6.92
N ALA A 136 11.08 8.56 5.69
CA ALA A 136 9.79 7.99 5.35
C ALA A 136 9.75 6.47 5.60
N LEU A 137 10.82 5.74 5.26
CA LEU A 137 10.97 4.32 5.55
C LEU A 137 11.04 4.05 7.07
N GLY A 138 11.73 4.91 7.84
CA GLY A 138 11.77 4.79 9.30
C GLY A 138 10.40 4.98 9.95
N ILE A 139 9.62 5.95 9.46
CA ILE A 139 8.22 6.14 9.89
C ILE A 139 7.39 4.92 9.49
N ALA A 140 7.51 4.45 8.24
CA ALA A 140 6.78 3.28 7.74
C ALA A 140 7.03 2.03 8.59
N GLY A 141 8.28 1.80 9.01
CA GLY A 141 8.63 0.69 9.89
C GLY A 141 7.97 0.78 11.27
N SER A 142 7.69 1.98 11.77
CA SER A 142 6.94 2.18 13.02
C SER A 142 5.44 1.89 12.88
N TYR A 143 4.91 1.91 11.66
CA TYR A 143 3.51 1.57 11.34
C TYR A 143 3.36 0.13 10.81
N SER A 144 4.44 -0.63 10.66
CA SER A 144 4.39 -2.02 10.20
C SER A 144 3.77 -2.92 11.26
N GLY A 145 2.63 -3.55 10.93
CA GLY A 145 1.96 -4.47 11.85
C GLY A 145 0.67 -5.06 11.29
N GLY A 146 0.40 -6.31 11.68
CA GLY A 146 -0.80 -7.07 11.31
C GLY A 146 -0.60 -8.53 11.70
N LEU A 147 -1.61 -9.16 12.28
CA LEU A 147 -1.52 -10.51 12.84
C LEU A 147 -2.24 -11.51 11.95
N MET A 148 -1.67 -12.71 11.85
CA MET A 148 -2.37 -13.89 11.35
C MET A 148 -3.04 -14.60 12.54
N GLU A 149 -4.08 -13.98 13.10
CA GLU A 149 -4.88 -14.56 14.17
C GLU A 149 -6.08 -15.29 13.55
N TRP A 150 -5.81 -16.38 12.83
CA TRP A 150 -6.84 -17.29 12.34
C TRP A 150 -6.57 -18.65 12.98
N ARG A 151 -7.53 -19.15 13.75
CA ARG A 151 -7.52 -20.51 14.32
C ARG A 151 -8.07 -21.51 13.32
#